data_AF-A0A8T6XIL0-F1
#
_entry.id   AF-A0A8T6XIL0-F1
#
_cell.length_a   1.000
_cell.length_b   1.000
_cell.length_c   1.000
_cell.angle_alpha   90.00
_cell.angle_beta   90.00
_cell.angle_gamma   90.00
#
_symmetry.space_group_name_H-M   'P 1'
#
loop_
_entity.id
_entity.type
_entity.pdbx_description
1 polymer ?
#
loop_
_entity_poly.entity_id
_entity_poly.type
_entity_poly.pdbx_seq_one_letter_code
_entity_poly.pdbx_strand_id
1 'polypeptide(L)'
;MKQKEAEEELEKLRQSAKTAVQSEAKKGELEKKTFQEGARSLQALNPEISIAADMVSNYKTEAPHYTGESRSGFELRVVEFLFQSNLDPFSFTKIIVEAGREAVGVGEAYVKWVNLFKRLNLTVGK
;
A
#
# COMPACT_ATOMS: atom_id res chain seq x y z
N MET A 1 36.09 5.92 66.65
CA MET A 1 36.61 5.15 65.50
C MET A 1 35.46 4.48 64.73
N LYS A 2 34.68 3.57 65.35
CA LYS A 2 33.59 2.82 64.68
C LYS A 2 32.46 3.64 64.02
N GLN A 3 32.10 4.82 64.53
CA GLN A 3 31.02 5.64 63.95
C GLN A 3 31.40 6.32 62.64
N LYS A 4 32.68 6.73 62.48
CA LYS A 4 33.16 7.35 61.24
C LYS A 4 33.26 6.33 60.09
N GLU A 5 33.70 5.12 60.39
CA GLU A 5 33.76 4.02 59.42
C GLU A 5 32.36 3.65 58.90
N ALA A 6 31.35 3.65 59.78
CA ALA A 6 29.96 3.40 59.41
C ALA A 6 29.35 4.51 58.53
N GLU A 7 29.71 5.78 58.79
CA GLU A 7 29.29 6.90 57.96
C GLU A 7 29.93 6.86 56.56
N GLU A 8 31.22 6.53 56.47
CA GLU A 8 31.93 6.36 55.19
C GLU A 8 31.37 5.20 54.37
N GLU A 9 30.99 4.09 55.03
CA GLU A 9 30.39 2.92 54.36
C GLU A 9 28.97 3.24 53.84
N LEU A 10 28.16 3.96 54.62
CA LEU A 10 26.86 4.48 54.19
C LEU A 10 26.98 5.44 53.01
N GLU A 11 28.00 6.30 53.00
CA GLU A 11 28.24 7.25 51.93
C GLU A 11 28.67 6.57 50.63
N LYS A 12 29.54 5.55 50.72
CA LYS A 12 29.87 4.67 49.58
C LYS A 12 28.64 3.98 49.01
N LEU A 13 27.75 3.45 49.87
CA LEU A 13 26.54 2.77 49.44
C LEU A 13 25.56 3.72 48.72
N ARG A 14 25.47 4.97 49.17
CA ARG A 14 24.66 6.01 48.52
C ARG A 14 25.24 6.41 47.16
N GLN A 15 26.56 6.51 47.05
CA GLN A 15 27.23 6.82 45.79
C GLN A 15 27.09 5.69 44.76
N SER A 16 27.22 4.42 45.18
CA SER A 16 27.01 3.28 44.29
C SER A 16 25.56 3.21 43.80
N ALA A 17 24.57 3.46 44.68
CA ALA A 17 23.16 3.51 44.30
C ALA A 17 22.86 4.63 43.28
N LYS A 18 23.40 5.84 43.49
CA LYS A 18 23.25 6.96 42.54
C LYS A 18 23.86 6.66 41.18
N THR A 19 25.01 5.99 41.17
CA THR A 19 25.71 5.61 39.94
C THR A 19 24.94 4.53 39.17
N ALA A 20 24.36 3.55 39.88
CA ALA A 20 23.52 2.53 39.29
C ALA A 20 22.28 3.14 38.59
N VAL A 21 21.57 4.04 39.27
CA VAL A 21 20.39 4.73 38.71
C VAL A 21 20.75 5.59 37.49
N GLN A 22 21.88 6.30 37.51
CA GLN A 22 22.34 7.05 36.33
C GLN A 22 22.75 6.14 35.16
N SER A 23 23.30 4.96 35.45
CA SER A 23 23.68 3.99 34.42
C SER A 23 22.45 3.32 33.77
N GLU A 24 21.37 3.11 34.53
CA GLU A 24 20.08 2.64 34.01
C GLU A 24 19.36 3.73 33.21
N ALA A 25 19.39 4.98 33.65
CA ALA A 25 18.84 6.11 32.91
C ALA A 25 19.50 6.29 31.54
N LYS A 26 20.83 6.05 31.43
CA LYS A 26 21.55 6.07 30.14
C LYS A 26 21.28 4.87 29.24
N LYS A 27 20.85 3.72 29.78
CA LYS A 27 20.44 2.55 28.98
C LYS A 27 19.03 2.68 28.39
N GLY A 28 18.20 3.58 28.93
CA GLY A 28 16.86 3.87 28.41
C GLY A 28 16.84 4.65 27.10
N GLU A 29 17.98 5.18 26.67
CA GLU A 29 18.15 5.93 25.42
C GLU A 29 18.63 5.03 24.26
N LEU A 30 18.26 3.75 24.29
CA LEU A 30 18.26 2.95 23.06
C LEU A 30 17.27 3.62 22.12
N GLU A 31 17.78 4.21 21.03
CA GLU A 31 16.97 4.77 19.96
C GLU A 31 15.79 3.84 19.71
N LYS A 32 14.57 4.38 19.85
CA LYS A 32 13.35 3.67 19.46
C LYS A 32 13.48 3.34 17.98
N LYS A 33 14.06 2.18 17.67
CA LYS A 33 13.98 1.57 16.35
C LYS A 33 12.52 1.22 16.15
N THR A 34 11.79 2.15 15.57
CA THR A 34 10.45 1.89 15.06
C THR A 34 10.61 0.79 14.03
N PHE A 35 10.21 -0.43 14.39
CA PHE A 35 10.16 -1.55 13.47
C PHE A 35 9.09 -1.20 12.44
N GLN A 36 9.53 -0.72 11.27
CA GLN A 36 8.66 -0.61 10.10
C GLN A 36 8.55 -2.00 9.52
N GLU A 37 7.63 -2.79 10.07
CA GLU A 37 7.16 -3.99 9.43
C GLU A 37 6.60 -3.56 8.07
N GLY A 38 7.28 -3.90 6.97
CA GLY A 38 6.78 -3.59 5.61
C GLY A 38 5.45 -4.29 5.27
N ALA A 39 4.83 -4.93 6.26
CA ALA A 39 3.50 -5.49 6.20
C ALA A 39 2.49 -4.36 6.03
N ARG A 40 1.71 -4.46 4.95
CA ARG A 40 0.60 -3.54 4.71
C ARG A 40 -0.44 -3.70 5.83
N SER A 41 -1.07 -2.62 6.25
CA SER A 41 -2.11 -2.67 7.28
C SER A 41 -3.25 -3.61 6.84
N LEU A 42 -3.95 -4.24 7.80
CA LEU A 42 -5.05 -5.18 7.48
C LEU A 42 -6.16 -4.53 6.64
N GLN A 43 -6.32 -3.20 6.71
CA GLN A 43 -7.25 -2.45 5.86
C GLN A 43 -6.81 -2.40 4.39
N ALA A 44 -5.51 -2.48 4.12
CA ALA A 44 -4.96 -2.53 2.77
C ALA A 44 -5.12 -3.91 2.10
N LEU A 45 -5.55 -4.94 2.84
CA LEU A 45 -5.93 -6.24 2.28
C LEU A 45 -7.38 -6.29 1.78
N ASN A 46 -8.16 -5.22 1.98
CA ASN A 46 -9.51 -5.16 1.43
C ASN A 46 -9.44 -5.08 -0.11
N PRO A 47 -10.26 -5.87 -0.81
CA PRO A 47 -10.33 -5.79 -2.26
C PRO A 47 -10.88 -4.43 -2.70
N GLU A 48 -10.34 -3.93 -3.81
CA GLU A 48 -10.83 -2.75 -4.52
C GLU A 48 -11.69 -3.20 -5.70
N ILE A 49 -12.90 -2.65 -5.77
CA ILE A 49 -13.84 -2.85 -6.88
C ILE A 49 -14.04 -1.49 -7.54
N SER A 50 -13.85 -1.43 -8.85
CA SER A 50 -14.01 -0.21 -9.64
C SER A 50 -14.77 -0.49 -10.93
N ILE A 51 -15.45 0.53 -11.42
CA ILE A 51 -16.13 0.50 -12.71
C ILE A 51 -15.62 1.70 -13.50
N ALA A 52 -15.13 1.45 -14.71
CA ALA A 52 -14.71 2.48 -15.65
C ALA A 52 -15.56 2.40 -16.92
N ALA A 53 -15.70 3.51 -17.62
CA ALA A 53 -16.44 3.58 -18.87
C ALA A 53 -15.73 4.54 -19.83
N ASP A 54 -15.59 4.10 -21.08
CA ASP A 54 -15.00 4.89 -22.16
C ASP A 54 -16.10 5.37 -23.10
N MET A 55 -16.34 6.67 -23.12
CA MET A 55 -17.35 7.32 -23.94
C MET A 55 -16.73 8.41 -24.83
N VAL A 56 -17.07 8.38 -26.11
CA VAL A 56 -16.70 9.39 -27.10
C VAL A 56 -17.94 10.15 -27.52
N SER A 57 -17.82 11.48 -27.66
CA SER A 57 -18.85 12.31 -28.27
C SER A 57 -18.28 13.04 -29.46
N ASN A 58 -19.08 13.16 -30.51
CA ASN A 58 -18.76 13.95 -31.68
C ASN A 58 -19.88 14.95 -31.95
N TYR A 59 -19.51 16.20 -32.19
CA TYR A 59 -20.44 17.26 -32.53
C TYR A 59 -20.01 17.93 -33.84
N LYS A 60 -20.94 18.02 -34.79
CA LYS A 60 -20.74 18.68 -36.08
C LYS A 60 -21.45 20.03 -36.09
N THR A 61 -20.70 21.09 -36.38
CA THR A 61 -21.16 22.48 -36.30
C THR A 61 -21.91 22.95 -37.55
N GLU A 62 -21.58 22.40 -38.73
CA GLU A 62 -22.17 22.84 -40.00
C GLU A 62 -23.55 22.20 -40.23
N ALA A 63 -24.56 22.99 -40.58
CA ALA A 63 -25.86 22.49 -41.01
C ALA A 63 -25.69 21.66 -42.30
N PRO A 64 -26.29 20.47 -42.40
CA PRO A 64 -27.35 19.88 -41.56
C PRO A 64 -26.89 18.99 -40.37
N HIS A 65 -25.69 19.22 -39.83
CA HIS A 65 -25.06 18.51 -38.71
C HIS A 65 -24.69 17.04 -39.00
N TYR A 66 -24.50 16.71 -40.28
CA TYR A 66 -23.97 15.43 -40.73
C TYR A 66 -23.00 15.62 -41.91
N THR A 67 -22.06 14.69 -42.08
CA THR A 67 -21.23 14.59 -43.30
C THR A 67 -21.26 13.13 -43.75
N GLY A 68 -21.80 12.88 -44.96
CA GLY A 68 -22.14 11.52 -45.39
C GLY A 68 -23.11 10.84 -44.43
N GLU A 69 -22.81 9.61 -44.01
CA GLU A 69 -23.61 8.85 -43.04
C GLU A 69 -23.32 9.20 -41.57
N SER A 70 -22.23 9.92 -41.29
CA SER A 70 -21.80 10.21 -39.92
C SER A 70 -22.57 11.39 -39.32
N ARG A 71 -23.23 11.17 -38.17
CA ARG A 71 -24.02 12.16 -37.43
C ARG A 71 -23.33 12.56 -36.12
N SER A 72 -23.68 13.71 -35.57
CA SER A 72 -23.34 14.06 -34.17
C SER A 72 -23.97 13.05 -33.21
N GLY A 73 -23.26 12.70 -32.13
CA GLY A 73 -23.75 11.71 -31.18
C GLY A 73 -22.82 11.43 -30.02
N PHE A 74 -23.21 10.41 -29.26
CA PHE A 74 -22.45 9.85 -28.16
C PHE A 74 -22.30 8.35 -28.40
N GLU A 75 -21.12 7.83 -28.14
CA GLU A 75 -20.77 6.43 -28.30
C GLU A 75 -20.06 5.94 -27.05
N LEU A 76 -20.73 5.06 -26.31
CA LEU A 76 -20.10 4.25 -25.28
C LEU A 76 -19.35 3.11 -25.97
N ARG A 77 -18.03 3.09 -25.81
CA ARG A 77 -17.14 2.11 -26.45
C ARG A 77 -16.98 0.87 -25.59
N VAL A 78 -16.63 1.06 -24.32
CA VAL A 78 -16.32 -0.03 -23.37
C VAL A 78 -16.77 0.36 -21.97
N VAL A 79 -17.28 -0.62 -21.22
CA VAL A 79 -17.42 -0.56 -19.76
C VAL A 79 -16.52 -1.63 -19.15
N GLU A 80 -15.72 -1.24 -18.17
CA GLU A 80 -14.77 -2.13 -17.50
C GLU A 80 -15.18 -2.33 -16.05
N PHE A 81 -15.16 -3.57 -15.61
CA PHE A 81 -15.26 -3.95 -14.22
C PHE A 81 -13.88 -4.39 -13.74
N LEU A 82 -13.32 -3.65 -12.79
CA LEU A 82 -11.99 -3.88 -12.25
C LEU A 82 -12.11 -4.43 -10.83
N PHE A 83 -11.48 -5.57 -10.60
CA PHE A 83 -11.32 -6.17 -9.29
C PHE A 83 -9.82 -6.30 -8.99
N GLN A 84 -9.37 -5.73 -7.89
CA GLN A 84 -8.01 -5.89 -7.42
C GLN A 84 -8.02 -6.31 -5.95
N SER A 85 -7.22 -7.30 -5.59
CA SER A 85 -7.11 -7.71 -4.19
C SER A 85 -5.67 -8.03 -3.84
N ASN A 86 -5.22 -7.52 -2.70
CA ASN A 86 -3.93 -7.94 -2.13
C ASN A 86 -4.16 -9.30 -1.45
N LEU A 87 -3.37 -10.30 -1.81
CA LEU A 87 -3.50 -11.66 -1.25
C LEU A 87 -2.59 -11.80 -0.02
N ASP A 88 -1.44 -11.14 -0.04
CA ASP A 88 -0.48 -11.04 1.05
C ASP A 88 0.35 -9.73 0.89
N PRO A 89 1.25 -9.36 1.82
CA PRO A 89 2.05 -8.14 1.70
C PRO A 89 2.92 -8.04 0.43
N PHE A 90 3.21 -9.17 -0.22
CA PHE A 90 4.07 -9.33 -1.37
C PHE A 90 3.34 -9.89 -2.60
N SER A 91 2.02 -10.03 -2.58
CA SER A 91 1.29 -10.47 -3.77
C SER A 91 -0.11 -9.88 -3.88
N PHE A 92 -0.56 -9.71 -5.13
CA PHE A 92 -1.90 -9.22 -5.43
C PHE A 92 -2.43 -9.85 -6.72
N THR A 93 -3.75 -9.90 -6.82
CA THR A 93 -4.47 -10.28 -8.03
C THR A 93 -5.16 -9.07 -8.63
N LYS A 94 -5.25 -9.02 -9.96
CA LYS A 94 -6.00 -8.01 -10.71
C LYS A 94 -6.78 -8.71 -11.81
N ILE A 95 -8.05 -8.37 -11.93
CA ILE A 95 -8.97 -8.87 -12.94
C ILE A 95 -9.70 -7.66 -13.53
N ILE A 96 -9.71 -7.56 -14.86
CA ILE A 96 -10.47 -6.59 -15.63
C ILE A 96 -11.39 -7.36 -16.58
N VAL A 97 -12.69 -7.16 -16.42
CA VAL A 97 -13.71 -7.64 -17.35
C VAL A 97 -14.19 -6.45 -18.17
N GLU A 98 -14.10 -6.56 -19.48
CA GLU A 98 -14.46 -5.51 -20.43
C GLU A 98 -15.74 -5.92 -21.15
N ALA A 99 -16.74 -5.04 -21.15
CA ALA A 99 -17.96 -5.16 -21.92
C ALA A 99 -17.95 -4.10 -23.02
N GLY A 100 -17.65 -4.52 -24.24
CA GLY A 100 -17.68 -3.67 -25.44
C GLY A 100 -18.93 -3.92 -26.28
N ARG A 101 -19.04 -3.23 -27.42
CA ARG A 101 -20.19 -3.33 -28.34
C ARG A 101 -20.44 -4.72 -28.89
N GLU A 102 -19.39 -5.49 -29.16
CA GLU A 102 -19.50 -6.78 -29.86
C GLU A 102 -19.43 -7.98 -28.91
N ALA A 103 -18.72 -7.86 -27.79
CA ALA A 103 -18.53 -8.96 -26.86
C ALA A 103 -18.15 -8.49 -25.45
N VAL A 104 -18.41 -9.38 -24.49
CA VAL A 104 -17.82 -9.32 -23.16
C VAL A 104 -16.56 -10.19 -23.15
N GLY A 105 -15.46 -9.65 -22.63
CA GLY A 105 -14.17 -10.33 -22.58
C GLY A 105 -13.44 -10.07 -21.26
N VAL A 106 -12.42 -10.89 -21.02
CA VAL A 106 -11.43 -10.60 -19.97
C VAL A 106 -10.29 -9.83 -20.63
N GLY A 107 -10.10 -8.58 -20.22
CA GLY A 107 -8.97 -7.75 -20.68
C GLY A 107 -7.68 -8.26 -20.05
N GLU A 108 -7.59 -8.12 -18.72
CA GLU A 108 -6.46 -8.58 -17.91
C GLU A 108 -6.96 -9.52 -16.80
N ALA A 109 -6.20 -10.58 -16.51
CA ALA A 109 -6.44 -11.41 -15.33
C ALA A 109 -5.13 -12.06 -14.89
N TYR A 110 -4.52 -11.53 -13.84
CA TYR A 110 -3.21 -11.99 -13.37
C TYR A 110 -3.03 -11.93 -11.86
N VAL A 111 -2.10 -12.75 -11.38
CA VAL A 111 -1.52 -12.65 -10.05
C VAL A 111 -0.09 -12.15 -10.18
N LYS A 112 0.31 -11.25 -9.29
CA LYS A 112 1.65 -10.68 -9.25
C LYS A 112 2.26 -10.85 -7.87
N TRP A 113 3.44 -11.48 -7.83
CA TRP A 113 4.32 -11.49 -6.66
C TRP A 113 5.39 -10.42 -6.84
N VAL A 114 5.54 -9.58 -5.84
CA VAL A 114 6.51 -8.48 -5.81
C VAL A 114 7.66 -8.82 -4.87
N ASN A 115 8.87 -8.40 -5.22
CA ASN A 115 10.07 -8.54 -4.38
C ASN A 115 10.44 -9.99 -3.99
N LEU A 116 10.20 -10.98 -4.85
CA LEU A 116 10.55 -12.39 -4.60
C LEU A 116 12.03 -12.57 -4.23
N PHE A 117 12.93 -11.87 -4.93
CA PHE A 117 14.34 -11.77 -4.61
C PHE A 117 14.85 -10.36 -4.92
N LYS A 118 15.04 -9.54 -3.88
CA LYS A 118 15.41 -8.11 -3.98
C LYS A 118 14.37 -7.28 -4.74
N ARG A 119 14.45 -7.25 -6.08
CA ARG A 119 13.64 -6.42 -6.98
C ARG A 119 12.99 -7.24 -8.11
N LEU A 120 13.06 -8.57 -8.03
CA LEU A 120 12.42 -9.45 -9.01
C LEU A 120 10.92 -9.54 -8.71
N ASN A 121 10.11 -9.30 -9.74
CA ASN A 121 8.66 -9.45 -9.70
C ASN A 121 8.26 -10.56 -10.68
N LEU A 122 7.27 -11.36 -10.30
CA LEU A 122 6.70 -12.41 -11.14
C LEU A 122 5.23 -12.10 -11.38
N THR A 123 4.80 -12.12 -12.64
CA THR A 123 3.40 -11.97 -13.04
C THR A 123 2.99 -13.23 -13.80
N VAL A 124 1.85 -13.82 -13.43
CA VAL A 124 1.28 -15.00 -14.06
C VAL A 124 -0.18 -14.72 -14.36
N GLY A 125 -0.57 -14.84 -15.62
CA GLY A 125 -1.94 -14.59 -16.04
C GLY A 125 -2.05 -14.19 -17.51
N LYS A 126 -3.24 -13.71 -17.85
CA LYS A 126 -3.57 -13.08 -19.13
C LYS A 126 -3.36 -11.57 -19.03
#